data_AF-A0A7C7QWY3-F1
#
_entry.id   AF-A0A7C7QWY3-F1
#
_cell.length_a   1.000
_cell.length_b   1.000
_cell.length_c   1.000
_cell.angle_alpha   90.00
_cell.angle_beta   90.00
_cell.angle_gamma   90.00
#
_symmetry.space_group_name_H-M   'P 1'
#
loop_
_entity.id
_entity.type
_entity.pdbx_description
1 polymer ?
#
loop_
_entity_poly.entity_id
_entity_poly.type
_entity_poly.pdbx_seq_one_letter_code
_entity_poly.pdbx_strand_id
1 'polypeptide(L)'
;MNPFSFFRKIFKGEKHKEEVNLLQIPLEKLKKGDIIELEGESWEVVDIALYDYGASKEKEWEIRSAENRGFLSLEEGKIYFFSEIDPESIQPDPREHYRKYKNPPEEITVGGKKFKLKYAGKAKYVKNLESYPVIIWEFKNEDGEMIDVEIWDEYEVEVFKGRELKEWEIEGILPR
;
A
#
# COMPACT_ATOMS: atom_id res chain seq x y z
N MET A 1 68.81 16.34 -15.34
CA MET A 1 68.52 15.09 -16.07
C MET A 1 67.50 14.30 -15.26
N ASN A 2 66.28 14.14 -15.77
CA ASN A 2 65.50 12.91 -15.53
C ASN A 2 65.94 11.93 -16.64
N PRO A 3 65.93 10.59 -16.46
CA PRO A 3 64.65 9.88 -16.68
C PRO A 3 64.49 8.43 -16.12
N PHE A 4 63.24 7.93 -16.12
CA PHE A 4 62.75 6.52 -16.04
C PHE A 4 63.07 5.73 -14.75
N SER A 5 62.13 5.13 -14.01
CA SER A 5 61.06 4.19 -14.37
C SER A 5 60.07 4.11 -13.18
N PHE A 6 58.79 4.49 -13.31
CA PHE A 6 57.65 3.68 -13.77
C PHE A 6 57.22 2.58 -12.79
N PHE A 7 56.37 2.91 -11.79
CA PHE A 7 55.28 2.05 -11.31
C PHE A 7 54.31 2.87 -10.44
N ARG A 8 53.50 3.70 -11.10
CA ARG A 8 52.35 4.35 -10.47
C ARG A 8 51.18 3.38 -10.60
N LYS A 9 50.89 2.64 -9.52
CA LYS A 9 49.71 1.76 -9.42
C LYS A 9 48.48 2.66 -9.42
N ILE A 10 47.91 2.86 -10.62
CA ILE A 10 46.62 3.50 -10.83
C ILE A 10 45.57 2.53 -10.28
N PHE A 11 45.15 2.73 -9.04
CA PHE A 11 43.86 2.24 -8.57
C PHE A 11 42.80 3.11 -9.25
N LYS A 12 42.43 2.70 -10.46
CA LYS A 12 41.21 3.11 -11.12
C LYS A 12 40.09 2.49 -10.29
N GLY A 13 39.57 3.24 -9.33
CA GLY A 13 38.32 2.87 -8.68
C GLY A 13 37.27 2.81 -9.77
N GLU A 14 36.93 1.61 -10.20
CA GLU A 14 35.72 1.38 -10.95
C GLU A 14 34.60 1.82 -10.04
N LYS A 15 34.05 3.01 -10.31
CA LYS A 15 32.67 3.26 -9.96
C LYS A 15 31.89 2.25 -10.80
N HIS A 16 31.69 1.06 -10.23
CA HIS A 16 30.51 0.28 -10.52
C HIS A 16 29.37 1.28 -10.36
N LYS A 17 28.90 1.84 -11.48
CA LYS A 17 27.48 2.15 -11.57
C LYS A 17 26.87 0.81 -11.26
N GLU A 18 26.35 0.64 -10.05
CA GLU A 18 25.30 -0.34 -9.85
C GLU A 18 24.31 0.00 -10.96
N GLU A 19 24.26 -0.84 -11.99
CA GLU A 19 23.07 -0.94 -12.80
C GLU A 19 22.01 -1.34 -11.79
N VAL A 20 21.33 -0.33 -11.26
CA VAL A 20 20.10 -0.54 -10.50
C VAL A 20 19.28 -1.36 -11.46
N ASN A 21 19.08 -2.63 -11.12
CA ASN A 21 18.22 -3.50 -11.87
C ASN A 21 16.82 -2.90 -11.67
N LEU A 22 16.44 -1.98 -12.56
CA LEU A 22 15.20 -1.20 -12.53
C LEU A 22 13.96 -2.07 -12.57
N LEU A 23 14.12 -3.38 -12.74
CA LEU A 23 13.04 -4.31 -12.99
C LEU A 23 12.38 -4.84 -11.73
N GLN A 24 13.01 -4.80 -10.55
CA GLN A 24 12.41 -5.40 -9.34
C GLN A 24 12.98 -4.75 -8.07
N ILE A 25 12.57 -3.53 -7.76
CA ILE A 25 12.77 -2.98 -6.43
C ILE A 25 11.68 -3.63 -5.54
N PRO A 26 12.03 -4.43 -4.51
CA PRO A 26 11.04 -4.99 -3.59
C PRO A 26 10.20 -3.87 -2.99
N LEU A 27 8.90 -4.10 -2.77
CA LEU A 27 7.97 -3.11 -2.22
C LEU A 27 8.55 -2.41 -0.98
N GLU A 28 9.27 -3.17 -0.15
CA GLU A 28 9.95 -2.71 1.07
C GLU A 28 10.94 -1.56 0.85
N LYS A 29 11.49 -1.46 -0.36
CA LYS A 29 12.47 -0.44 -0.75
C LYS A 29 11.84 0.81 -1.35
N LEU A 30 10.53 0.82 -1.63
CA LEU A 30 9.82 2.02 -2.06
C LEU A 30 9.93 3.10 -0.98
N LYS A 31 10.19 4.33 -1.45
CA LYS A 31 10.32 5.54 -0.64
C LYS A 31 9.30 6.56 -1.11
N LYS A 32 9.00 7.51 -0.23
CA LYS A 32 8.24 8.70 -0.60
C LYS A 32 8.88 9.41 -1.79
N GLY A 33 8.08 9.70 -2.81
CA GLY A 33 8.47 10.32 -4.07
C GLY A 33 8.79 9.34 -5.21
N ASP A 34 8.93 8.03 -4.90
CA ASP A 34 9.05 7.01 -5.94
C ASP A 34 7.73 6.90 -6.72
N ILE A 35 7.84 6.65 -8.02
CA ILE A 35 6.68 6.44 -8.91
C ILE A 35 6.68 4.98 -9.36
N ILE A 36 5.50 4.37 -9.36
CA ILE A 36 5.25 3.01 -9.85
C ILE A 36 4.17 3.02 -10.92
N GLU A 37 4.22 2.09 -11.86
CA GLU A 37 3.15 1.87 -12.84
C GLU A 37 2.31 0.66 -12.42
N LEU A 38 1.00 0.86 -12.31
CA LEU A 38 0.07 -0.18 -11.88
C LEU A 38 -1.31 0.05 -12.49
N GLU A 39 -1.90 -1.01 -13.06
CA GLU A 39 -3.22 -0.99 -13.73
C GLU A 39 -3.35 0.08 -14.84
N GLY A 40 -2.23 0.44 -15.47
CA GLY A 40 -2.19 1.44 -16.55
C GLY A 40 -2.16 2.90 -16.06
N GLU A 41 -1.99 3.12 -14.76
CA GLU A 41 -1.81 4.43 -14.13
C GLU A 41 -0.44 4.55 -13.45
N SER A 42 0.11 5.77 -13.47
CA SER A 42 1.29 6.12 -12.67
C SER A 42 0.85 6.53 -11.26
N TRP A 43 1.46 5.93 -10.26
CA TRP A 43 1.18 6.17 -8.84
C TRP A 43 2.44 6.68 -8.13
N GLU A 44 2.36 7.83 -7.48
CA GLU A 44 3.42 8.35 -6.62
C GLU A 44 3.23 7.85 -5.19
N VAL A 45 4.28 7.33 -4.58
CA VAL A 45 4.33 7.04 -3.13
C VAL A 45 4.37 8.37 -2.38
N VAL A 46 3.26 8.76 -1.77
CA VAL A 46 3.15 10.04 -1.06
C VAL A 46 3.45 9.91 0.43
N ASP A 47 3.27 8.71 0.99
CA ASP A 47 3.57 8.45 2.39
C ASP A 47 3.81 6.97 2.68
N ILE A 48 4.33 6.70 3.88
CA ILE A 48 4.55 5.34 4.39
C ILE A 48 4.11 5.29 5.84
N ALA A 49 3.21 4.36 6.15
CA ALA A 49 2.64 4.20 7.49
C ALA A 49 2.80 2.77 8.01
N LEU A 50 2.56 2.63 9.32
CA LEU A 50 2.58 1.35 10.00
C LEU A 50 1.27 1.17 10.77
N TYR A 51 0.55 0.08 10.51
CA TYR A 51 -0.61 -0.33 11.27
C TYR A 51 -0.17 -1.35 12.33
N ASP A 52 -0.35 -1.00 13.59
CA ASP A 52 0.00 -1.85 14.75
C ASP A 52 -1.28 -2.48 15.32
N TYR A 53 -1.46 -3.78 15.06
CA TYR A 53 -2.54 -4.60 15.57
C TYR A 53 -2.20 -5.24 16.94
N GLY A 54 -1.09 -4.83 17.56
CA GLY A 54 -0.58 -5.33 18.83
C GLY A 54 0.28 -6.58 18.69
N ALA A 55 -0.25 -7.64 18.06
CA ALA A 55 0.48 -8.88 17.82
C ALA A 55 1.25 -8.88 16.49
N SER A 56 0.75 -8.14 15.50
CA SER A 56 1.33 -8.00 14.17
C SER A 56 1.42 -6.51 13.81
N LYS A 57 2.26 -6.25 12.81
CA LYS A 57 2.46 -4.93 12.24
C LYS A 57 2.41 -5.06 10.73
N GLU A 58 1.68 -4.16 10.10
CA GLU A 58 1.57 -4.07 8.66
C GLU A 58 2.15 -2.73 8.21
N LYS A 59 2.92 -2.77 7.12
CA LYS A 59 3.49 -1.58 6.51
C LYS A 59 2.71 -1.27 5.25
N GLU A 60 2.31 -0.02 5.13
CA GLU A 60 1.57 0.48 3.98
C GLU A 60 2.27 1.65 3.33
N TRP A 61 2.13 1.73 2.01
CA TRP A 61 2.58 2.83 1.18
C TRP A 61 1.36 3.53 0.63
N GLU A 62 1.06 4.74 1.13
CA GLU A 62 0.01 5.57 0.55
C GLU A 62 0.49 6.01 -0.84
N ILE A 63 -0.35 5.77 -1.84
CA ILE A 63 -0.07 6.09 -3.23
C ILE A 63 -1.17 6.97 -3.81
N ARG A 64 -0.78 7.85 -4.75
CA ARG A 64 -1.72 8.70 -5.47
C ARG A 64 -1.44 8.70 -6.96
N SER A 65 -2.50 8.59 -7.75
CA SER A 65 -2.47 8.89 -9.17
C SER A 65 -3.01 10.29 -9.43
N ALA A 66 -3.26 10.64 -10.69
CA ALA A 66 -3.82 11.94 -11.05
C ALA A 66 -5.22 12.17 -10.47
N GLU A 67 -6.03 11.12 -10.36
CA GLU A 67 -7.44 11.20 -9.93
C GLU A 67 -7.75 10.31 -8.73
N ASN A 68 -6.89 9.35 -8.40
CA ASN A 68 -7.17 8.33 -7.39
C ASN A 68 -6.18 8.38 -6.22
N ARG A 69 -6.65 7.94 -5.05
CA ARG A 69 -5.83 7.60 -3.88
C ARG A 69 -5.93 6.11 -3.63
N GLY A 70 -4.88 5.55 -3.05
CA GLY A 70 -4.85 4.15 -2.67
C GLY A 70 -3.69 3.85 -1.74
N PHE A 71 -3.45 2.57 -1.52
CA PHE A 71 -2.27 2.09 -0.84
C PHE A 71 -1.81 0.74 -1.38
N LEU A 72 -0.52 0.47 -1.16
CA LEU A 72 0.02 -0.88 -1.23
C LEU A 72 0.27 -1.38 0.19
N SER A 73 -0.04 -2.64 0.45
CA SER A 73 0.26 -3.28 1.73
C SER A 73 1.09 -4.56 1.54
N LEU A 74 1.90 -4.87 2.55
CA LEU A 74 2.72 -6.09 2.60
C LEU A 74 2.36 -6.90 3.84
N GLU A 75 1.69 -8.02 3.63
CA GLU A 75 1.25 -8.93 4.69
C GLU A 75 1.72 -10.36 4.37
N GLU A 76 2.47 -10.97 5.28
CA GLU A 76 2.99 -12.35 5.14
C GLU A 76 3.70 -12.63 3.79
N GLY A 77 4.38 -11.63 3.23
CA GLY A 77 5.09 -11.75 1.94
C GLY A 77 4.19 -11.66 0.71
N LYS A 78 2.92 -11.27 0.88
CA LYS A 78 1.99 -10.96 -0.20
C LYS A 78 1.79 -9.47 -0.30
N ILE A 79 1.68 -9.00 -1.53
CA ILE A 79 1.42 -7.60 -1.83
C ILE A 79 -0.05 -7.45 -2.15
N TYR A 80 -0.68 -6.43 -1.59
CA TYR A 80 -2.03 -6.05 -1.92
C TYR A 80 -2.04 -4.62 -2.45
N PHE A 81 -2.95 -4.36 -3.39
CA PHE A 81 -3.24 -3.03 -3.89
C PHE A 81 -4.68 -2.69 -3.60
N PHE A 82 -4.89 -1.48 -3.11
CA PHE A 82 -6.17 -0.91 -2.75
C PHE A 82 -6.30 0.48 -3.36
N SER A 83 -7.45 0.75 -3.98
CA SER A 83 -7.82 2.05 -4.53
C SER A 83 -9.11 2.53 -3.88
N GLU A 84 -9.17 3.81 -3.56
CA GLU A 84 -10.31 4.41 -2.85
C GLU A 84 -11.57 4.34 -3.72
N ILE A 85 -12.69 4.00 -3.09
CA ILE A 85 -14.01 4.01 -3.71
C ILE A 85 -15.00 4.78 -2.82
N ASP A 86 -16.07 5.29 -3.44
CA ASP A 86 -17.13 5.96 -2.70
C ASP A 86 -17.84 4.98 -1.73
N PRO A 87 -17.91 5.27 -0.42
CA PRO A 87 -18.69 4.46 0.52
C PRO A 87 -20.14 4.23 0.11
N GLU A 88 -20.77 5.15 -0.63
CA GLU A 88 -22.15 5.03 -1.13
C GLU A 88 -22.32 3.96 -2.20
N SER A 89 -21.21 3.51 -2.81
CA SER A 89 -21.21 2.40 -3.76
C SER A 89 -21.39 1.02 -3.10
N ILE A 90 -21.44 0.99 -1.76
CA ILE A 90 -21.46 -0.23 -0.94
C ILE A 90 -22.79 -0.35 -0.24
N GLN A 91 -23.33 -1.57 -0.22
CA GLN A 91 -24.58 -1.87 0.46
C GLN A 91 -24.37 -2.96 1.53
N PRO A 92 -24.71 -2.69 2.81
CA PRO A 92 -25.13 -1.39 3.34
C PRO A 92 -23.99 -0.34 3.32
N ASP A 93 -24.35 0.95 3.31
CA ASP A 93 -23.37 2.04 3.46
C ASP A 93 -22.62 1.86 4.79
N PRO A 94 -21.28 1.75 4.77
CA PRO A 94 -20.50 1.43 5.96
C PRO A 94 -20.55 2.53 7.03
N ARG A 95 -20.74 3.81 6.65
CA ARG A 95 -20.86 4.95 7.57
C ARG A 95 -22.15 4.85 8.36
N GLU A 96 -23.27 4.68 7.65
CA GLU A 96 -24.58 4.54 8.29
C GLU A 96 -24.64 3.28 9.15
N HIS A 97 -24.09 2.18 8.64
CA HIS A 97 -24.04 0.91 9.36
C HIS A 97 -23.22 1.04 10.64
N TYR A 98 -22.02 1.61 10.57
CA TYR A 98 -21.15 1.79 11.74
C TYR A 98 -21.81 2.68 12.80
N ARG A 99 -22.41 3.82 12.41
CA ARG A 99 -23.11 4.70 13.35
C ARG A 99 -24.21 3.96 14.13
N LYS A 100 -24.93 3.08 13.46
CA LYS A 100 -26.07 2.36 14.03
C LYS A 100 -25.67 1.14 14.86
N TYR A 101 -24.73 0.33 14.37
CA TYR A 101 -24.45 -0.99 14.93
C TYR A 101 -23.08 -1.10 15.61
N LYS A 102 -22.16 -0.18 15.30
CA LYS A 102 -20.75 -0.16 15.78
C LYS A 102 -19.96 -1.44 15.51
N ASN A 103 -20.49 -2.34 14.67
CA ASN A 103 -19.93 -3.62 14.25
C ASN A 103 -20.08 -3.74 12.73
N PRO A 104 -19.23 -4.53 12.05
CA PRO A 104 -19.39 -4.78 10.63
C PRO A 104 -20.63 -5.62 10.33
N PRO A 105 -21.24 -5.47 9.14
CA PRO A 105 -22.14 -6.50 8.61
C PRO A 105 -21.37 -7.80 8.32
N GLU A 106 -22.08 -8.93 8.23
CA GLU A 106 -21.45 -10.20 7.83
C GLU A 106 -21.13 -10.25 6.31
N GLU A 107 -21.90 -9.52 5.50
CA GLU A 107 -21.77 -9.44 4.05
C GLU A 107 -22.07 -8.01 3.58
N ILE A 108 -21.34 -7.56 2.56
CA ILE A 108 -21.61 -6.33 1.82
C ILE A 108 -21.77 -6.64 0.32
N THR A 109 -22.39 -5.72 -0.41
CA THR A 109 -22.49 -5.77 -1.87
C THR A 109 -21.87 -4.53 -2.48
N VAL A 110 -21.01 -4.70 -3.49
CA VAL A 110 -20.36 -3.62 -4.25
C VAL A 110 -20.50 -3.95 -5.74
N GLY A 111 -21.13 -3.05 -6.52
CA GLY A 111 -21.36 -3.29 -7.95
C GLY A 111 -22.10 -4.61 -8.26
N GLY A 112 -22.99 -5.06 -7.36
CA GLY A 112 -23.74 -6.32 -7.49
C GLY A 112 -22.97 -7.58 -7.09
N LYS A 113 -21.69 -7.48 -6.71
CA LYS A 113 -20.90 -8.60 -6.18
C LYS A 113 -20.96 -8.64 -4.66
N LYS A 114 -21.05 -9.84 -4.09
CA LYS A 114 -21.09 -10.08 -2.65
C LYS A 114 -19.70 -10.30 -2.08
N PHE A 115 -19.42 -9.68 -0.93
CA PHE A 115 -18.18 -9.84 -0.18
C PHE A 115 -18.50 -10.24 1.25
N LYS A 116 -17.83 -11.27 1.76
CA LYS A 116 -18.02 -11.78 3.13
C LYS A 116 -16.95 -11.21 4.04
N LEU A 117 -17.34 -10.87 5.27
CA LEU A 117 -16.41 -10.41 6.30
C LEU A 117 -15.32 -11.46 6.54
N LYS A 118 -14.07 -11.01 6.57
CA LYS A 118 -12.87 -11.82 6.84
C LYS A 118 -12.16 -11.37 8.10
N TYR A 119 -12.08 -10.06 8.31
CA TYR A 119 -11.43 -9.49 9.46
C TYR A 119 -12.22 -8.30 9.98
N ALA A 120 -12.21 -8.13 11.30
CA ALA A 120 -12.73 -6.96 11.98
C ALA A 120 -11.91 -6.72 13.23
N GLY A 121 -11.27 -5.56 13.32
CA GLY A 121 -10.33 -5.31 14.41
C GLY A 121 -10.03 -3.83 14.62
N LYS A 122 -9.13 -3.58 15.57
CA LYS A 122 -8.59 -2.25 15.85
C LYS A 122 -7.09 -2.29 15.62
N ALA A 123 -6.60 -1.26 14.96
CA ALA A 123 -5.18 -1.00 14.83
C ALA A 123 -4.83 0.38 15.42
N LYS A 124 -3.55 0.63 15.55
CA LYS A 124 -3.01 2.00 15.65
C LYS A 124 -2.31 2.31 14.35
N TYR A 125 -2.79 3.33 13.64
CA TYR A 125 -2.03 3.98 12.57
C TYR A 125 -0.89 4.76 13.19
N VAL A 126 0.35 4.35 12.94
CA VAL A 126 1.56 4.97 13.50
C VAL A 126 2.29 5.72 12.39
N LYS A 127 2.47 7.02 12.61
CA LYS A 127 3.18 7.91 11.70
C LYS A 127 4.09 8.84 12.48
N ASN A 128 5.38 8.80 12.16
CA ASN A 128 6.42 9.53 12.89
C ASN A 128 6.39 9.22 14.40
N LEU A 129 5.99 10.20 15.23
CA LEU A 129 5.87 10.08 16.68
C LEU A 129 4.41 10.07 17.16
N GLU A 130 3.47 10.06 16.23
CA GLU A 130 2.03 10.10 16.48
C GLU A 130 1.40 8.74 16.20
N SER A 131 0.32 8.44 16.92
CA SER A 131 -0.47 7.23 16.69
C SER A 131 -1.95 7.50 16.87
N TYR A 132 -2.76 7.02 15.93
CA TYR A 132 -4.20 7.23 15.90
C TYR A 132 -4.91 5.88 15.90
N PRO A 133 -5.98 5.70 16.71
CA PRO A 133 -6.76 4.49 16.67
C PRO A 133 -7.57 4.44 15.35
N VAL A 134 -7.65 3.26 14.77
CA VAL A 134 -8.49 3.00 13.59
C VAL A 134 -9.17 1.64 13.75
N ILE A 135 -10.42 1.54 13.30
CA ILE A 135 -11.12 0.26 13.19
C ILE A 135 -11.05 -0.18 11.72
N ILE A 136 -10.66 -1.43 11.50
CA ILE A 136 -10.48 -2.01 10.18
C ILE A 136 -11.50 -3.13 9.99
N TRP A 137 -12.26 -3.08 8.90
CA TRP A 137 -13.10 -4.20 8.44
C TRP A 137 -12.68 -4.63 7.04
N GLU A 138 -12.33 -5.90 6.90
CA GLU A 138 -11.97 -6.47 5.60
C GLU A 138 -13.03 -7.45 5.14
N PHE A 139 -13.43 -7.30 3.88
CA PHE A 139 -14.33 -8.21 3.20
C PHE A 139 -13.65 -8.79 1.97
N LYS A 140 -14.00 -10.03 1.62
CA LYS A 140 -13.46 -10.71 0.44
C LYS A 140 -14.54 -11.50 -0.29
N ASN A 141 -14.50 -11.47 -1.62
CA ASN A 141 -15.38 -12.29 -2.45
C ASN A 141 -14.69 -13.58 -2.93
N GLU A 142 -15.40 -14.39 -3.71
CA GLU A 142 -14.90 -15.67 -4.22
C GLU A 142 -13.84 -15.49 -5.33
N ASP A 143 -13.86 -14.36 -6.04
CA ASP A 143 -12.88 -13.99 -7.07
C ASP A 143 -11.54 -13.52 -6.47
N GLY A 144 -11.50 -13.31 -5.15
CA GLY A 144 -10.33 -12.81 -4.45
C GLY A 144 -10.22 -11.28 -4.38
N GLU A 145 -11.23 -10.54 -4.88
CA GLU A 145 -11.35 -9.10 -4.67
C GLU A 145 -11.64 -8.82 -3.20
N MET A 146 -11.15 -7.69 -2.72
CA MET A 146 -11.21 -7.28 -1.33
C MET A 146 -11.83 -5.88 -1.21
N ILE A 147 -12.50 -5.64 -0.09
CA ILE A 147 -12.93 -4.33 0.35
C ILE A 147 -12.34 -4.10 1.73
N ASP A 148 -11.53 -3.05 1.86
CA ASP A 148 -11.01 -2.59 3.14
C ASP A 148 -11.79 -1.34 3.57
N VAL A 149 -12.27 -1.33 4.82
CA VAL A 149 -13.01 -0.21 5.41
C VAL A 149 -12.26 0.27 6.64
N GLU A 150 -11.74 1.50 6.55
CA GLU A 150 -11.05 2.18 7.64
C GLU A 150 -11.99 3.18 8.31
N ILE A 151 -12.21 3.01 9.61
CA ILE A 151 -13.09 3.87 10.40
C ILE A 151 -12.24 4.59 11.43
N TRP A 152 -11.99 5.87 11.18
CA TRP A 152 -11.21 6.77 12.02
C TRP A 152 -12.07 7.35 13.14
N ASP A 153 -13.30 7.72 12.80
CA ASP A 153 -14.34 8.07 13.77
C ASP A 153 -15.75 7.78 13.22
N GLU A 154 -16.80 8.38 13.81
CA GLU A 154 -18.17 8.14 13.37
C GLU A 154 -18.59 8.88 12.09
N TYR A 155 -17.77 9.82 11.61
CA TYR A 155 -17.96 10.62 10.40
C TYR A 155 -16.88 10.39 9.34
N GLU A 156 -15.69 9.97 9.75
CA GLU A 156 -14.55 9.70 8.88
C GLU A 156 -14.39 8.19 8.66
N VAL A 157 -14.91 7.75 7.51
CA VAL A 157 -14.81 6.37 7.03
C VAL A 157 -14.26 6.41 5.62
N GLU A 158 -13.16 5.71 5.41
CA GLU A 158 -12.53 5.52 4.12
C GLU A 158 -12.80 4.09 3.66
N VAL A 159 -12.96 3.90 2.35
CA VAL A 159 -13.21 2.58 1.79
C VAL A 159 -12.40 2.36 0.54
N PHE A 160 -11.76 1.21 0.48
CA PHE A 160 -10.88 0.86 -0.61
C PHE A 160 -11.28 -0.48 -1.22
N LYS A 161 -11.26 -0.54 -2.55
CA LYS A 161 -11.38 -1.79 -3.30
C LYS A 161 -9.99 -2.25 -3.70
N GLY A 162 -9.69 -3.52 -3.45
CA GLY A 162 -8.37 -4.06 -3.70
C GLY A 162 -8.34 -5.52 -4.12
N ARG A 163 -7.11 -6.00 -4.29
CA ARG A 163 -6.78 -7.39 -4.62
C ARG A 163 -5.33 -7.69 -4.28
N GLU A 164 -5.01 -8.98 -4.21
CA GLU A 164 -3.62 -9.45 -4.18
C GLU A 164 -2.94 -9.13 -5.52
N LEU A 165 -1.72 -8.58 -5.46
CA LEU A 165 -0.82 -8.39 -6.58
C LEU A 165 0.25 -9.47 -6.61
N LYS A 166 0.75 -9.76 -7.81
CA LYS A 166 2.05 -10.41 -8.01
C LYS A 166 3.13 -9.35 -8.16
N GLU A 167 4.33 -9.64 -7.68
CA GLU A 167 5.46 -8.69 -7.73
C GLU A 167 5.73 -8.16 -9.14
N TRP A 168 5.53 -8.98 -10.18
CA TRP A 168 5.75 -8.58 -11.57
C TRP A 168 4.68 -7.61 -12.11
N GLU A 169 3.56 -7.41 -11.41
CA GLU A 169 2.53 -6.43 -11.79
C GLU A 169 2.90 -5.00 -11.41
N ILE A 170 3.87 -4.81 -10.50
CA ILE A 170 4.40 -3.48 -10.17
C ILE A 170 5.51 -3.17 -11.16
N GLU A 171 5.18 -2.42 -12.19
CA GLU A 171 6.11 -2.08 -13.27
C GLU A 171 6.84 -0.77 -12.96
N GLY A 172 8.08 -0.67 -13.43
CA GLY A 172 8.79 0.60 -13.57
C GLY A 172 8.86 1.43 -12.28
N ILE A 173 9.68 1.02 -11.33
CA ILE A 173 9.96 1.86 -10.16
C ILE A 173 10.94 2.95 -10.60
N LEU A 174 10.45 4.19 -10.68
CA LEU A 174 11.25 5.37 -10.99
C LEU A 174 11.67 6.02 -9.66
N PRO A 175 12.87 5.71 -9.15
CA PRO A 175 13.35 6.33 -7.92
C PRO A 175 13.56 7.82 -8.13
N ARG A 176 13.13 8.64 -7.17
CA ARG A 176 13.42 10.08 -7.14
C ARG A 176 14.43 10.48 -6.06
#